data_AF-A0A7G8VQ55-F1
#
_entry.id   AF-A0A7G8VQ55-F1
#
_cell.length_a   1.000
_cell.length_b   1.000
_cell.length_c   1.000
_cell.angle_alpha   90.00
_cell.angle_beta   90.00
_cell.angle_gamma   90.00
#
_symmetry.space_group_name_H-M   'P 1'
#
loop_
_entity.id
_entity.type
_entity.pdbx_description
1 polymer ?
#
loop_
_entity_poly.entity_id
_entity_poly.type
_entity_poly.pdbx_seq_one_letter_code
_entity_poly.pdbx_strand_id
1 'polypeptide(L)'
;MAMSNDFAAALAKLIFQGTAIAGIASNATAAPKDRLYMALHTGNPGAAGKQSVSELAYPEYARVEVMRTAGGWSIVGNVVRPVAPVEFPGMVTNVGGGNVTHFTVGELAAGAGMVYMRGTVTPNLNVGWGDTPRLLNSTTLTLVTDDDGV
;
A
#
# COMPACT_ATOMS: atom_id res chain seq x y z
N MET A 1 17.33 9.75 10.71
CA MET A 1 17.18 10.70 9.58
C MET A 1 15.70 10.73 9.28
N ALA A 2 15.06 11.88 9.38
CA ALA A 2 13.72 12.04 8.82
C ALA A 2 13.64 13.24 7.89
N MET A 3 12.49 13.33 7.23
CA MET A 3 12.19 14.38 6.27
C MET A 3 11.50 15.55 6.96
N SER A 4 11.59 16.75 6.37
CA SER A 4 10.64 17.81 6.72
C SER A 4 9.22 17.41 6.28
N ASN A 5 8.20 17.95 6.97
CA ASN A 5 6.80 17.66 6.67
C ASN A 5 6.44 18.00 5.20
N ASP A 6 6.95 19.12 4.68
CA ASP A 6 6.70 19.54 3.29
C ASP A 6 7.32 18.58 2.26
N PHE A 7 8.56 18.15 2.50
CA PHE A 7 9.24 17.24 1.58
C PHE A 7 8.64 15.83 1.64
N ALA A 8 8.25 15.36 2.83
CA ALA A 8 7.52 14.10 2.98
C ALA A 8 6.19 14.14 2.21
N ALA A 9 5.44 15.25 2.30
CA ALA A 9 4.20 15.42 1.54
C ALA A 9 4.44 15.43 0.02
N ALA A 10 5.49 16.13 -0.44
CA ALA A 10 5.85 16.18 -1.86
C ALA A 10 6.29 14.79 -2.38
N LEU A 11 7.09 14.06 -1.61
CA LEU A 11 7.52 12.70 -1.94
C LEU A 11 6.35 11.73 -1.98
N ALA A 12 5.42 11.82 -1.01
CA ALA A 12 4.19 11.05 -1.04
C ALA A 12 3.37 11.35 -2.30
N LYS A 13 3.18 12.63 -2.65
CA LYS A 13 2.45 13.03 -3.87
C LYS A 13 3.14 12.52 -5.13
N LEU A 14 4.47 12.52 -5.18
CA LEU A 14 5.21 11.92 -6.29
C LEU A 14 4.94 10.41 -6.39
N ILE A 15 5.06 9.67 -5.28
CA ILE A 15 4.91 8.21 -5.29
C ILE A 15 3.47 7.79 -5.60
N PHE A 16 2.48 8.41 -4.96
CA PHE A 16 1.08 7.95 -4.97
C PHE A 16 0.17 8.70 -5.93
N GLN A 17 0.50 9.92 -6.35
CA GLN A 17 -0.35 10.73 -7.24
C GLN A 17 0.33 11.12 -8.56
N GLY A 18 1.61 10.79 -8.74
CA GLY A 18 2.35 11.15 -9.96
C GLY A 18 2.70 12.64 -10.08
N THR A 19 2.63 13.39 -8.98
CA THR A 19 2.93 14.83 -8.97
C THR A 19 4.44 15.04 -8.90
N ALA A 20 5.00 15.71 -9.91
CA ALA A 20 6.43 16.05 -9.92
C ALA A 20 6.82 16.97 -8.75
N ILE A 21 8.07 16.84 -8.31
CA ILE A 21 8.71 17.78 -7.38
C ILE A 21 9.58 18.71 -8.21
N ALA A 22 9.16 19.97 -8.37
CA ALA A 22 9.82 20.94 -9.23
C ALA A 22 11.33 21.04 -8.93
N GLY A 23 12.15 20.86 -9.96
CA GLY A 23 13.62 20.91 -9.86
C GLY A 23 14.30 19.71 -9.21
N ILE A 24 13.55 18.75 -8.65
CA ILE A 24 14.11 17.61 -7.89
C ILE A 24 13.76 16.27 -8.54
N ALA A 25 12.49 16.05 -8.90
CA ALA A 25 12.03 14.76 -9.41
C ALA A 25 10.85 14.93 -10.38
N SER A 26 10.87 14.19 -11.48
CA SER A 26 9.79 14.16 -12.47
C SER A 26 8.97 12.87 -12.38
N ASN A 27 7.72 12.92 -12.81
CA ASN A 27 7.01 11.70 -13.18
C ASN A 27 7.50 11.24 -14.56
N ALA A 28 7.62 9.94 -14.76
CA ALA A 28 8.08 9.40 -16.03
C ALA A 28 7.18 9.88 -17.17
N THR A 29 7.78 10.38 -18.26
CA THR A 29 7.05 10.88 -19.43
C THR A 29 6.65 9.75 -20.39
N ALA A 30 7.49 8.72 -20.49
CA ALA A 30 7.19 7.51 -21.24
C ALA A 30 6.77 6.40 -20.28
N ALA A 31 5.60 5.80 -20.53
CA ALA A 31 5.01 4.72 -19.74
C ALA A 31 5.07 4.96 -18.21
N PRO A 32 4.53 6.09 -17.70
CA PRO A 32 4.41 6.27 -16.26
C PRO A 32 3.61 5.13 -15.65
N LYS A 33 4.03 4.67 -14.47
CA LYS A 33 3.12 3.86 -13.65
C LYS A 33 1.91 4.72 -13.30
N ASP A 34 0.75 4.18 -13.62
CA ASP A 34 -0.57 4.79 -13.45
C ASP A 34 -1.40 4.08 -12.37
N ARG A 35 -0.89 2.97 -11.85
CA ARG A 35 -1.50 2.14 -10.81
C ARG A 35 -0.44 1.63 -9.85
N LEU A 36 -0.86 1.42 -8.61
CA LEU A 36 -0.11 0.77 -7.54
C LEU A 36 -0.91 -0.43 -7.04
N TYR A 37 -0.25 -1.44 -6.51
CA TYR A 37 -0.91 -2.67 -6.08
C TYR A 37 -0.82 -2.84 -4.57
N MET A 38 -1.97 -2.97 -3.93
CA MET A 38 -2.08 -3.28 -2.51
C MET A 38 -2.12 -4.79 -2.30
N ALA A 39 -1.30 -5.28 -1.38
CA ALA A 39 -1.23 -6.69 -1.01
C ALA A 39 -1.41 -6.87 0.50
N LEU A 40 -2.06 -7.96 0.91
CA LEU A 40 -2.22 -8.38 2.30
C LEU A 40 -1.13 -9.37 2.67
N HIS A 41 -0.64 -9.27 3.90
CA HIS A 41 0.42 -10.13 4.39
C HIS A 41 0.12 -10.68 5.79
N THR A 42 0.43 -11.94 6.00
CA THR A 42 0.31 -12.62 7.29
C THR A 42 1.47 -12.29 8.24
N GLY A 43 2.55 -11.71 7.71
CA GLY A 43 3.69 -11.19 8.46
C GLY A 43 4.39 -10.05 7.73
N ASN A 44 5.35 -9.40 8.39
CA ASN A 44 6.09 -8.29 7.79
C ASN A 44 7.01 -8.80 6.66
N PRO A 45 6.91 -8.28 5.42
CA PRO A 45 7.80 -8.66 4.32
C PRO A 45 9.29 -8.33 4.55
N GLY A 46 9.59 -7.40 5.47
CA GLY A 46 10.96 -6.97 5.75
C GLY A 46 11.52 -5.95 4.75
N ALA A 47 12.63 -5.29 5.09
CA ALA A 47 13.21 -4.19 4.31
C ALA A 47 13.78 -4.63 2.95
N ALA A 48 14.31 -5.84 2.87
CA ALA A 48 14.74 -6.45 1.61
C ALA A 48 13.61 -7.27 0.93
N GLY A 49 12.41 -7.27 1.52
CA GLY A 49 11.27 -8.06 1.08
C GLY A 49 10.73 -7.66 -0.29
N LYS A 50 10.06 -8.62 -0.93
CA LYS A 50 9.23 -8.40 -2.12
C LYS A 50 7.76 -8.53 -1.74
N GLN A 51 6.87 -8.06 -2.61
CA GLN A 51 5.43 -8.18 -2.38
C GLN A 51 4.96 -9.63 -2.21
N SER A 52 5.74 -10.61 -2.66
CA SER A 52 5.44 -12.04 -2.47
C SER A 52 5.87 -12.61 -1.11
N VAL A 53 6.61 -11.86 -0.29
CA VAL A 53 7.06 -12.34 1.03
C VAL A 53 5.93 -12.21 2.03
N SER A 54 5.58 -13.32 2.68
CA SER A 54 4.47 -13.41 3.65
C SER A 54 3.12 -12.97 3.08
N GLU A 55 2.96 -13.00 1.76
CA GLU A 55 1.72 -12.62 1.09
C GLU A 55 0.59 -13.60 1.44
N LEU A 56 -0.61 -13.08 1.68
CA LEU A 56 -1.80 -13.90 1.92
C LEU A 56 -2.07 -14.79 0.70
N ALA A 57 -2.46 -16.04 0.95
CA ALA A 57 -2.73 -16.99 -0.12
C ALA A 57 -4.07 -17.72 0.10
N TYR A 58 -4.94 -17.62 -0.90
CA TYR A 58 -6.09 -18.49 -1.15
C TYR A 58 -6.38 -18.43 -2.67
N PRO A 59 -7.10 -19.40 -3.27
CA PRO A 59 -7.24 -19.54 -4.71
C PRO A 59 -7.72 -18.27 -5.46
N GLU A 60 -8.62 -17.49 -4.87
CA GLU A 60 -9.17 -16.27 -5.47
C GLU A 60 -8.33 -15.01 -5.19
N TYR A 61 -7.34 -15.09 -4.30
CA TYR A 61 -6.60 -13.92 -3.84
C TYR A 61 -5.86 -13.26 -5.00
N ALA A 62 -6.08 -11.95 -5.15
CA ALA A 62 -5.31 -11.09 -6.04
C ALA A 62 -5.01 -9.77 -5.34
N ARG A 63 -3.87 -9.16 -5.67
CA ARG A 63 -3.56 -7.80 -5.24
C ARG A 63 -4.55 -6.84 -5.87
N VAL A 64 -4.95 -5.82 -5.12
CA VAL A 64 -5.91 -4.83 -5.60
C VAL A 64 -5.17 -3.65 -6.18
N GLU A 65 -5.52 -3.27 -7.40
CA GLU A 65 -5.05 -2.05 -8.03
C GLU A 65 -5.68 -0.82 -7.37
N VAL A 66 -4.88 0.22 -7.16
CA VAL A 66 -5.33 1.57 -6.83
C VAL A 66 -4.66 2.54 -7.79
N MET A 67 -5.47 3.37 -8.46
CA MET A 67 -4.96 4.37 -9.40
C MET A 67 -3.96 5.30 -8.71
N ARG A 68 -2.83 5.55 -9.37
CA ARG A 68 -1.76 6.45 -8.89
C ARG A 68 -2.12 7.91 -9.16
N THR A 69 -3.21 8.37 -8.56
CA THR A 69 -3.77 9.72 -8.75
C THR A 69 -4.40 10.22 -7.44
N ALA A 70 -4.79 11.49 -7.39
CA ALA A 70 -5.54 12.05 -6.27
C ALA A 70 -6.94 11.43 -6.09
N GLY A 71 -7.46 10.73 -7.10
CA GLY A 71 -8.69 9.94 -6.97
C GLY A 71 -8.50 8.59 -6.30
N GLY A 72 -7.28 8.03 -6.33
CA GLY A 72 -6.94 6.78 -5.66
C GLY A 72 -6.35 6.98 -4.26
N TRP A 73 -5.59 8.05 -4.05
CA TRP A 73 -4.83 8.28 -2.82
C TRP A 73 -5.05 9.68 -2.24
N SER A 74 -5.42 9.72 -0.95
CA SER A 74 -5.48 10.93 -0.14
C SER A 74 -4.16 11.11 0.60
N ILE A 75 -3.61 12.32 0.54
CA ILE A 75 -2.35 12.68 1.20
C ILE A 75 -2.56 13.93 2.02
N VAL A 76 -2.34 13.84 3.33
CA VAL A 76 -2.44 14.95 4.28
C VAL A 76 -1.16 14.99 5.10
N GLY A 77 -0.33 16.02 4.88
CA GLY A 77 1.02 16.05 5.43
C GLY A 77 1.84 14.84 4.94
N ASN A 78 2.43 14.09 5.87
CA ASN A 78 3.20 12.88 5.64
C ASN A 78 2.36 11.59 5.69
N VAL A 79 1.03 11.69 5.80
CA VAL A 79 0.12 10.54 5.91
C VAL A 79 -0.56 10.27 4.57
N VAL A 80 -0.52 9.01 4.14
CA VAL A 80 -1.10 8.49 2.90
C VAL A 80 -2.17 7.46 3.23
N ARG A 81 -3.33 7.52 2.56
CA ARG A 81 -4.39 6.52 2.66
C ARG A 81 -5.15 6.40 1.34
N PRO A 82 -5.75 5.24 1.03
CA PRO A 82 -6.59 5.13 -0.16
C PRO A 82 -7.85 5.99 0.03
N VAL A 83 -8.38 6.56 -1.05
CA VAL A 83 -9.59 7.41 -1.01
C VAL A 83 -10.82 6.56 -0.68
N ALA A 84 -10.92 5.37 -1.26
CA ALA A 84 -11.97 4.39 -1.02
C ALA A 84 -11.42 3.16 -0.28
N PRO A 85 -12.28 2.39 0.42
CA PRO A 85 -11.90 1.08 0.93
C PRO A 85 -11.38 0.19 -0.21
N VAL A 86 -10.39 -0.64 0.11
CA VAL A 86 -9.71 -1.53 -0.82
C VAL A 86 -10.17 -2.95 -0.52
N GLU A 87 -11.05 -3.45 -1.38
CA GLU A 87 -11.70 -4.75 -1.27
C GLU A 87 -10.95 -5.78 -2.11
N PHE A 88 -10.48 -6.84 -1.46
CA PHE A 88 -9.81 -7.97 -2.09
C PHE A 88 -10.85 -9.01 -2.51
N PRO A 89 -10.58 -9.84 -3.54
CA PRO A 89 -11.50 -10.92 -3.93
C PRO A 89 -11.95 -11.76 -2.72
N GLY A 90 -13.23 -12.11 -2.64
CA GLY A 90 -13.72 -12.93 -1.54
C GLY A 90 -13.15 -14.35 -1.57
N MET A 91 -12.86 -14.90 -0.38
CA MET A 91 -12.44 -16.29 -0.25
C MET A 91 -13.67 -17.20 -0.30
N VAL A 92 -13.96 -17.77 -1.48
CA VAL A 92 -15.12 -18.67 -1.68
C VAL A 92 -14.78 -20.15 -1.49
N THR A 93 -13.49 -20.46 -1.34
CA THR A 93 -12.97 -21.80 -1.05
C THR A 93 -12.57 -21.93 0.42
N ASN A 94 -12.47 -23.17 0.92
CA ASN A 94 -11.98 -23.47 2.26
C ASN A 94 -10.52 -23.98 2.22
N VAL A 95 -9.65 -23.25 1.50
CA VAL A 95 -8.22 -23.58 1.37
C VAL A 95 -7.40 -22.30 1.49
N GLY A 96 -6.45 -22.28 2.42
CA GLY A 96 -5.59 -21.11 2.67
C GLY A 96 -6.22 -20.11 3.65
N GLY A 97 -6.07 -18.83 3.36
CA GLY A 97 -6.48 -17.74 4.27
C GLY A 97 -5.46 -17.49 5.38
N GLY A 98 -5.88 -16.78 6.42
CA GLY A 98 -5.05 -16.54 7.61
C GLY A 98 -5.23 -15.16 8.24
N ASN A 99 -4.44 -14.92 9.29
CA ASN A 99 -4.42 -13.66 10.02
C ASN A 99 -3.50 -12.65 9.30
N VAL A 100 -4.11 -11.65 8.69
CA VAL A 100 -3.43 -10.54 8.02
C VAL A 100 -3.04 -9.51 9.07
N THR A 101 -1.73 -9.28 9.17
CA THR A 101 -1.12 -8.37 10.14
C THR A 101 -0.49 -7.15 9.48
N HIS A 102 -0.18 -7.24 8.18
CA HIS A 102 0.49 -6.21 7.42
C HIS A 102 -0.14 -6.06 6.03
N PHE A 103 0.09 -4.90 5.44
CA PHE A 103 -0.21 -4.65 4.04
C PHE A 103 0.99 -3.97 3.36
N THR A 104 1.11 -4.10 2.06
CA THR A 104 2.06 -3.33 1.26
C THR A 104 1.38 -2.56 0.15
N VAL A 105 2.02 -1.50 -0.30
CA VAL A 105 1.77 -0.87 -1.59
C VAL A 105 3.01 -1.09 -2.44
N GLY A 106 2.84 -1.63 -3.64
CA GLY A 106 3.97 -2.01 -4.47
C GLY A 106 3.68 -2.05 -5.95
N GLU A 107 4.60 -2.69 -6.65
CA GLU A 107 4.82 -2.50 -8.08
C GLU A 107 3.95 -3.34 -9.00
N LEU A 108 3.79 -4.63 -8.67
CA LEU A 108 3.27 -5.64 -9.59
C LEU A 108 1.94 -6.19 -9.10
N ALA A 109 1.07 -6.57 -10.04
CA ALA A 109 -0.20 -7.24 -9.76
C ALA A 109 -0.02 -8.63 -9.12
N ALA A 110 1.12 -9.29 -9.38
CA ALA A 110 1.48 -10.59 -8.83
C ALA A 110 3.00 -10.78 -8.83
N GLY A 111 3.50 -11.84 -8.17
CA GLY A 111 4.92 -12.19 -8.17
C GLY A 111 5.81 -11.25 -7.33
N ALA A 112 7.13 -11.35 -7.52
CA ALA A 112 8.12 -10.69 -6.67
C ALA A 112 8.32 -9.19 -6.99
N GLY A 113 7.27 -8.38 -6.82
CA GLY A 113 7.31 -6.93 -7.05
C GLY A 113 8.03 -6.15 -5.94
N MET A 114 8.51 -4.95 -6.26
CA MET A 114 9.05 -4.03 -5.26
C MET A 114 7.96 -3.59 -4.28
N VAL A 115 8.33 -3.48 -3.00
CA VAL A 115 7.52 -2.85 -1.95
C VAL A 115 7.92 -1.39 -1.87
N TYR A 116 7.00 -0.47 -2.17
CA TYR A 116 7.25 0.97 -2.01
C TYR A 116 7.04 1.40 -0.57
N MET A 117 5.97 0.91 0.05
CA MET A 117 5.65 1.15 1.46
C MET A 117 4.95 -0.06 2.08
N ARG A 118 5.07 -0.19 3.40
CA ARG A 118 4.41 -1.23 4.19
C ARG A 118 3.81 -0.63 5.45
N GLY A 119 2.69 -1.18 5.89
CA GLY A 119 2.02 -0.78 7.13
C GLY A 119 1.48 -2.00 7.87
N THR A 120 1.06 -1.77 9.11
CA THR A 120 0.34 -2.74 9.91
C THR A 120 -1.17 -2.63 9.68
N VAL A 121 -1.89 -3.73 9.89
CA VAL A 121 -3.35 -3.76 9.82
C VAL A 121 -3.87 -3.86 11.26
N THR A 122 -4.62 -2.85 11.72
CA THR A 122 -5.15 -2.80 13.09
C THR A 122 -6.64 -2.43 13.07
N PRO A 123 -7.53 -3.26 13.65
CA PRO A 123 -7.27 -4.62 14.13
C PRO A 123 -6.87 -5.54 12.97
N ASN A 124 -6.09 -6.59 13.27
CA ASN A 124 -5.72 -7.58 12.26
C ASN A 124 -6.98 -8.19 11.61
N LEU A 125 -6.88 -8.55 10.33
CA LEU A 125 -7.99 -9.16 9.59
C LEU A 125 -7.79 -10.68 9.60
N ASN A 126 -8.69 -11.42 10.21
CA ASN A 126 -8.72 -12.87 10.05
C ASN A 126 -9.53 -13.21 8.80
N VAL A 127 -8.89 -13.80 7.80
CA VAL A 127 -9.51 -14.16 6.53
C VAL A 127 -9.72 -15.68 6.48
N GLY A 128 -10.97 -16.10 6.40
CA GLY A 128 -11.40 -17.48 6.21
C GLY A 128 -12.50 -17.61 5.15
N TRP A 129 -13.05 -18.81 5.06
CA TRP A 129 -14.09 -19.12 4.08
C TRP A 129 -15.34 -18.24 4.26
N GLY A 130 -15.77 -17.60 3.17
CA GLY A 130 -16.90 -16.68 3.15
C GLY A 130 -16.52 -15.23 3.43
N ASP A 131 -15.28 -14.95 3.81
CA ASP A 131 -14.84 -13.58 4.08
C ASP A 131 -14.46 -12.83 2.79
N THR A 132 -14.76 -11.54 2.76
CA THR A 132 -14.26 -10.58 1.77
C THR A 132 -13.29 -9.63 2.46
N PRO A 133 -11.95 -9.84 2.32
CA PRO A 133 -10.98 -9.02 3.02
C PRO A 133 -11.01 -7.58 2.53
N ARG A 134 -10.98 -6.62 3.45
CA ARG A 134 -11.05 -5.21 3.11
C ARG A 134 -10.18 -4.35 4.00
N LEU A 135 -9.33 -3.52 3.40
CA LEU A 135 -8.69 -2.41 4.08
C LEU A 135 -9.60 -1.19 3.99
N LEU A 136 -9.84 -0.52 5.10
CA LEU A 136 -10.67 0.68 5.11
C LEU A 136 -9.88 1.88 4.56
N ASN A 137 -10.59 2.93 4.14
CA ASN A 137 -9.94 4.18 3.75
C ASN A 137 -9.26 4.91 4.93
N SER A 138 -9.48 4.46 6.16
CA SER A 138 -8.75 4.89 7.35
C SER A 138 -7.40 4.18 7.54
N THR A 139 -7.07 3.19 6.72
CA THR A 139 -5.76 2.53 6.76
C THR A 139 -4.68 3.49 6.23
N THR A 140 -3.68 3.79 7.05
CA THR A 140 -2.66 4.81 6.77
C THR A 140 -1.26 4.24 6.62
N LEU A 141 -0.47 4.90 5.76
CA LEU A 141 0.98 4.82 5.72
C LEU A 141 1.54 6.19 6.10
N THR A 142 2.62 6.24 6.88
CA THR A 142 3.24 7.49 7.31
C THR A 142 4.69 7.51 6.85
N LEU A 143 5.07 8.57 6.14
CA LEU A 143 6.48 8.84 5.87
C LEU A 143 7.12 9.42 7.12
N VAL A 144 8.24 8.85 7.56
CA VAL A 144 8.93 9.29 8.78
C VAL A 144 9.37 10.75 8.62
N THR A 145 8.85 11.59 9.50
CA THR A 145 9.27 12.98 9.73
C THR A 145 9.76 13.08 11.17
N ASP A 146 10.66 14.03 11.47
CA ASP A 146 11.25 14.18 12.82
C ASP A 146 10.30 14.97 13.74
N ASP A 147 8.99 14.95 13.46
CA ASP A 147 7.98 15.67 14.23
C ASP A 147 7.49 14.78 15.38
N ASP A 148 8.34 14.67 16.41
CA ASP A 148 8.01 14.02 17.69
C ASP A 148 7.06 14.87 18.56
N GLY A 149 6.43 15.91 18.02
CA GLY A 149 5.47 16.74 18.75
C GLY A 149 6.07 17.45 19.98
N VAL A 150 7.38 17.70 19.97
CA VAL A 150 8.12 18.52 20.95
C VAL A 150 8.80 19.69 20.24
#